data_AF-A0A429RI50-F1
#
_entry.id   AF-A0A429RI50-F1
#
_cell.length_a   1.000
_cell.length_b   1.000
_cell.length_c   1.000
_cell.angle_alpha   90.00
_cell.angle_beta   90.00
_cell.angle_gamma   90.00
#
_symmetry.space_group_name_H-M   'P 1'
#
loop_
_entity.id
_entity.type
_entity.pdbx_description
1 polymer ?
#
loop_
_entity_poly.entity_id
_entity_poly.type
_entity_poly.pdbx_seq_one_letter_code
_entity_poly.pdbx_strand_id
1 'polypeptide(L)' 'MSDRHRETPSPEALNDAIRTLWARAGEQRRPLTADEQRIYRVLVAAWTEAVQGDQELAA' A
#
# COMPACT_ATOMS: atom_id res chain seq x y z
N MET A 1 21.71 8.83 -18.84
CA MET A 1 21.70 7.96 -17.65
C MET A 1 20.43 8.30 -16.91
N SER A 2 19.30 7.68 -17.26
CA SER A 2 18.04 7.95 -16.57
C SER A 2 18.11 7.24 -15.24
N ASP A 3 18.42 7.99 -14.18
CA ASP A 3 18.07 7.61 -12.81
C ASP A 3 16.61 7.18 -12.86
N ARG A 4 16.39 5.87 -12.82
CA ARG A 4 15.11 5.30 -12.44
C ARG A 4 14.94 5.77 -11.00
N HIS A 5 14.43 7.00 -10.83
CA HIS A 5 13.78 7.41 -9.61
C HIS A 5 12.87 6.25 -9.29
N ARG A 6 13.27 5.48 -8.28
CA ARG A 6 12.45 4.47 -7.68
C ARG A 6 11.42 5.30 -6.94
N GLU A 7 10.46 5.84 -7.69
CA GLU A 7 9.37 6.65 -7.15
C GLU A 7 8.74 5.78 -6.08
N THR A 8 8.92 6.21 -4.84
CA THR A 8 8.22 5.63 -3.71
C THR A 8 6.74 5.61 -4.10
N PRO A 9 6.06 4.46 -4.03
CA PRO A 9 4.70 4.36 -4.53
C PRO A 9 3.82 5.39 -3.84
N SER A 10 2.99 6.09 -4.63
CA SER A 10 2.13 7.15 -4.09
C SER A 10 1.12 6.58 -3.07
N PRO A 11 0.57 7.44 -2.19
CA PRO A 11 -0.49 7.03 -1.27
C PRO A 11 -1.67 6.32 -1.97
N GLU A 12 -2.06 6.77 -3.16
CA GLU A 12 -3.15 6.16 -3.94
C GLU A 12 -2.78 4.76 -4.40
N ALA A 13 -1.57 4.57 -4.94
CA ALA A 13 -1.10 3.27 -5.40
C ALA A 13 -1.02 2.24 -4.26
N LEU A 14 -0.58 2.68 -3.07
CA LEU A 14 -0.53 1.85 -1.87
C LEU A 14 -1.94 1.49 -1.37
N ASN A 15 -2.87 2.45 -1.35
CA ASN A 15 -4.25 2.20 -0.97
C ASN A 15 -4.98 1.26 -1.94
N ASP A 16 -4.74 1.38 -3.24
CA ASP A 16 -5.30 0.47 -4.25
C ASP A 16 -4.72 -0.95 -4.13
N ALA A 17 -3.44 -1.10 -3.79
CA ALA A 17 -2.85 -2.39 -3.47
C ALA A 17 -3.52 -3.04 -2.24
N ILE A 18 -3.79 -2.26 -1.19
CA ILE A 18 -4.51 -2.73 0.01
C ILE A 18 -5.93 -3.19 -0.38
N ARG A 19 -6.67 -2.40 -1.17
CA ARG A 19 -8.02 -2.75 -1.62
C ARG A 19 -8.03 -4.02 -2.47
N THR A 20 -7.06 -4.17 -3.36
CA THR A 20 -6.92 -5.34 -4.23
C THR A 20 -6.70 -6.61 -3.42
N LEU A 21 -5.89 -6.53 -2.35
CA LEU A 21 -5.65 -7.64 -1.44
C LEU A 21 -6.95 -8.12 -0.78
N TRP A 22 -7.75 -7.19 -0.26
CA TRP A 22 -9.05 -7.50 0.34
C TRP A 22 -10.08 -8.00 -0.67
N ALA A 23 -10.11 -7.43 -1.88
CA ALA A 23 -11.00 -7.88 -2.95
C ALA A 23 -10.77 -9.36 -3.29
N ARG A 24 -9.51 -9.77 -3.47
CA ARG A 24 -9.16 -11.17 -3.76
C ARG A 24 -9.55 -12.13 -2.64
N ALA A 25 -9.36 -11.74 -1.38
CA ALA A 25 -9.77 -12.54 -0.24
C ALA A 25 -11.31 -12.65 -0.15
N GLY A 26 -12.01 -11.55 -0.42
CA GLY A 26 -13.46 -11.50 -0.49
C GLY A 26 -14.04 -12.36 -1.61
N GLU A 27 -13.45 -12.33 -2.81
CA GLU A 27 -13.81 -13.20 -3.95
C GLU A 27 -13.70 -14.69 -3.57
N GLN A 28 -12.65 -15.03 -2.83
CA GLN A 28 -12.41 -16.40 -2.34
C GLN A 28 -13.22 -16.73 -1.07
N ARG A 29 -14.03 -15.79 -0.56
CA ARG A 29 -14.84 -15.90 0.66
C ARG A 29 -14.04 -16.43 1.86
N ARG A 30 -12.79 -15.99 1.98
CA ARG A 30 -11.88 -16.42 3.04
C ARG A 30 -11.26 -15.20 3.72
N PRO A 31 -10.80 -15.35 4.97
CA PRO A 31 -9.93 -14.34 5.57
C PRO A 31 -8.59 -14.27 4.83
N LEU A 32 -7.86 -13.17 5.06
CA LEU A 32 -6.46 -13.06 4.66
C LEU A 32 -5.63 -14.18 5.31
N THR A 33 -4.80 -14.83 4.51
CA THR A 33 -3.79 -15.79 5.00
C THR A 33 -2.74 -15.08 5.85
N ALA A 34 -1.93 -15.84 6.59
CA ALA A 34 -0.86 -15.26 7.39
C ALA A 34 0.15 -14.45 6.55
N ASP A 35 0.39 -14.87 5.30
CA ASP A 35 1.28 -14.16 4.38
C ASP A 35 0.65 -12.85 3.90
N GLU A 36 -0.60 -12.89 3.47
CA GLU A 36 -1.34 -11.68 3.07
C GLU A 36 -1.52 -10.69 4.22
N GLN A 37 -1.67 -11.17 5.46
CA GLN A 37 -1.68 -10.31 6.65
C GLN A 37 -0.32 -9.62 6.88
N ARG A 38 0.80 -10.29 6.58
CA ARG A 38 2.13 -9.66 6.62
C ARG A 38 2.25 -8.60 5.53
N ILE A 39 1.84 -8.91 4.30
CA ILE A 39 1.83 -7.97 3.19
C ILE A 39 0.96 -6.75 3.52
N TYR A 40 -0.25 -6.95 4.04
CA TYR A 40 -1.15 -5.89 4.47
C TYR A 40 -0.48 -4.93 5.47
N ARG A 41 0.20 -5.45 6.49
CA ARG A 41 0.89 -4.61 7.49
C ARG A 41 1.99 -3.76 6.86
N VAL A 42 2.77 -4.33 5.92
CA VAL A 42 3.80 -3.58 5.19
C VAL A 42 3.19 -2.48 4.33
N LEU A 43 2.10 -2.79 3.61
CA LEU A 43 1.42 -1.81 2.78
C LEU A 43 0.80 -0.66 3.59
N VAL A 44 0.19 -0.96 4.75
CA VAL A 44 -0.39 0.07 5.62
C VAL A 44 0.68 0.96 6.24
N ALA A 45 1.82 0.40 6.66
CA ALA A 45 2.93 1.18 7.17
C ALA A 45 3.45 2.15 6.10
N ALA A 46 3.74 1.65 4.89
CA ALA A 46 4.20 2.47 3.77
C ALA A 46 3.16 3.54 3.38
N TRP A 47 1.87 3.21 3.39
CA TRP A 47 0.80 4.16 3.07
C TRP A 47 0.74 5.29 4.11
N THR A 48 0.87 4.95 5.38
CA THR A 48 0.85 5.92 6.48
C THR A 48 2.02 6.89 6.37
N GLU A 49 3.22 6.38 6.11
CA GLU A 49 4.42 7.21 5.89
C GLU A 49 4.25 8.13 4.67
N ALA A 50 3.73 7.61 3.56
CA ALA A 50 3.50 8.39 2.34
C ALA A 50 2.47 9.50 2.55
N VAL A 51 1.35 9.21 3.25
CA VAL A 51 0.32 10.23 3.56
C VAL A 51 0.86 11.32 4.49
N GLN A 52 1.67 10.96 5.48
CA GLN A 52 2.28 11.95 6.38
C GLN A 52 3.26 12.85 5.62
N GLY A 53 4.11 12.27 4.77
CA GLY A 53 5.04 13.05 3.94
C GLY A 53 4.33 14.01 2.97
N ASP A 54 3.25 13.57 2.33
CA ASP A 54 2.44 14.43 1.45
C ASP A 54 1.74 15.57 2.21
N GLN A 55 1.26 15.31 3.44
CA GLN A 55 0.64 16.35 4.28
C GLN A 55 1.65 17.41 4.75
N GLU A 56 2.86 17.00 5.11
CA GLU A 56 3.94 17.93 5.50
C GLU A 56 4.41 18.81 4.34
N LEU A 57 4.37 18.30 3.10
CA LEU A 57 4.75 19.06 1.91
C LEU A 57 3.70 20.10 1.50
N ALA A 58 2.45 19.94 1.95
CA ALA A 58 1.31 20.79 1.62
C ALA A 58 0.98 21.87 2.67
N ALA A 59 1.66 21.88 3.83
CA ALA A 59 1.45 22.81 4.95
C ALA A 59 2.42 24.01 4.90
#